data_AF-A0A421CM93-F1
#
_entry.id   AF-A0A421CM93-F1
#
_cell.length_a   1.000
_cell.length_b   1.000
_cell.length_c   1.000
_cell.angle_alpha   90.00
_cell.angle_beta   90.00
_cell.angle_gamma   90.00
#
_symmetry.space_group_name_H-M   'P 1'
#
loop_
_entity.id
_entity.type
_entity.pdbx_description
1 polymer ?
#
loop_
_entity_poly.entity_id
_entity_poly.type
_entity_poly.pdbx_seq_one_letter_code
_entity_poly.pdbx_strand_id
1 'polypeptide(L)'
;MPLKLPDLFRTLSNQTRLEILTMLMDNYLTATEIATLLQIDLSTVYRHLKQMKKLGILTSTHLHGVERFDFSSPHIFRMLDEAITFMGELKGFSPIVCSEGICSYYLGGELDEIEPDQLLDMRGESCPVPDIQARKTLRKMNPGEILLVIVDYPLSGERIPASVQKEGHEFLKKVADNYGDIKIYIRRRENG
;
A
#
# COMPACT_ATOMS: atom_id res chain seq x y z
N MET A 1 8.95 -20.61 -9.48
CA MET A 1 9.98 -19.82 -10.19
C MET A 1 10.81 -19.13 -9.12
N PRO A 2 12.15 -19.13 -9.19
CA PRO A 2 12.96 -18.44 -8.21
C PRO A 2 12.62 -16.95 -8.21
N LEU A 3 12.47 -16.36 -7.02
CA LEU A 3 12.27 -14.92 -6.86
C LEU A 3 13.50 -14.20 -7.41
N LYS A 4 13.29 -13.29 -8.37
CA LYS A 4 14.38 -12.44 -8.87
C LYS A 4 14.46 -11.18 -8.02
N LEU A 5 15.67 -10.62 -7.93
CA LEU A 5 15.92 -9.39 -7.18
C LEU A 5 15.00 -8.21 -7.58
N PRO A 6 14.73 -7.95 -8.88
CA PRO A 6 13.78 -6.88 -9.25
C PRO A 6 12.34 -7.17 -8.81
N ASP A 7 11.92 -8.44 -8.82
CA ASP A 7 10.56 -8.83 -8.42
C ASP A 7 10.36 -8.66 -6.91
N LEU A 8 11.43 -8.89 -6.11
CA LEU A 8 11.44 -8.59 -4.68
C LEU A 8 11.18 -7.10 -4.44
N PHE A 9 12.02 -6.21 -5.00
CA PHE A 9 11.87 -4.77 -4.76
C PHE A 9 10.57 -4.20 -5.32
N ARG A 10 10.09 -4.68 -6.47
CA ARG A 10 8.78 -4.29 -6.99
C ARG A 10 7.65 -4.71 -6.05
N THR A 11 7.76 -5.89 -5.45
CA THR A 11 6.79 -6.34 -4.45
C THR A 11 6.89 -5.46 -3.21
N LEU A 12 8.07 -5.16 -2.72
CA LEU A 12 8.24 -4.32 -1.52
C LEU A 12 7.85 -2.85 -1.75
N SER A 13 7.88 -2.35 -2.98
CA SER A 13 7.40 -1.00 -3.32
C SER A 13 5.87 -0.93 -3.31
N ASN A 14 5.25 -1.06 -2.12
CA ASN A 14 3.82 -0.88 -1.87
C ASN A 14 3.57 -0.59 -0.38
N GLN A 15 2.84 0.50 -0.09
CA GLN A 15 2.60 0.98 1.27
C GLN A 15 2.07 -0.11 2.20
N THR A 16 0.96 -0.75 1.82
CA THR A 16 0.32 -1.79 2.63
C THR A 16 1.22 -3.01 2.82
N ARG A 17 1.99 -3.41 1.80
CA ARG A 17 2.93 -4.53 1.95
C ARG A 17 4.06 -4.18 2.92
N LEU A 18 4.60 -2.96 2.88
CA LEU A 18 5.63 -2.51 3.82
C LEU A 18 5.09 -2.42 5.25
N GLU A 19 3.88 -1.89 5.45
CA GLU A 19 3.22 -1.87 6.76
C GLU A 19 3.06 -3.28 7.32
N ILE A 20 2.52 -4.22 6.52
CA ILE A 20 2.39 -5.62 6.90
C ILE A 20 3.75 -6.20 7.30
N LEU A 21 4.80 -5.98 6.50
CA LEU A 21 6.13 -6.51 6.79
C LEU A 21 6.74 -5.90 8.06
N THR A 22 6.53 -4.60 8.28
CA THR A 22 6.99 -3.90 9.49
C THR A 22 6.31 -4.49 10.73
N MET A 23 5.01 -4.76 10.68
CA MET A 23 4.31 -5.41 11.78
C MET A 23 4.84 -6.82 12.10
N LEU A 24 5.24 -7.55 11.06
CA LEU A 24 5.81 -8.89 11.18
C LEU A 24 7.27 -8.90 11.65
N MET A 25 7.95 -7.75 11.75
CA MET A 25 9.34 -7.67 12.24
C MET A 25 9.47 -8.15 13.69
N ASP A 26 8.51 -7.78 14.53
CA ASP A 26 8.54 -8.11 15.97
C ASP A 26 7.45 -9.11 16.38
N ASN A 27 6.58 -9.52 15.45
CA ASN A 27 5.37 -10.26 15.78
C ASN A 27 5.07 -11.39 14.80
N TYR A 28 4.49 -12.46 15.33
CA TYR A 28 3.98 -13.57 14.54
C TYR A 28 2.45 -13.48 14.42
N LEU A 29 1.94 -12.85 13.36
CA LEU A 29 0.54 -12.39 13.28
C LEU A 29 -0.34 -13.18 12.30
N THR A 30 -1.64 -13.15 12.57
CA THR A 30 -2.71 -13.63 11.68
C THR A 30 -3.16 -12.53 10.72
N ALA A 31 -3.82 -12.91 9.62
CA ALA A 31 -4.43 -11.95 8.70
C ALA A 31 -5.48 -11.05 9.40
N THR A 32 -6.22 -11.59 10.38
CA THR A 32 -7.23 -10.84 11.13
C THR A 32 -6.58 -9.80 12.05
N GLU A 33 -5.54 -10.19 12.81
CA GLU A 33 -4.80 -9.27 13.68
C GLU A 33 -4.21 -8.12 12.86
N ILE A 34 -3.62 -8.42 11.70
CA ILE A 34 -3.07 -7.42 10.77
C ILE A 34 -4.16 -6.47 10.26
N ALA A 35 -5.30 -7.00 9.81
CA ALA A 35 -6.42 -6.19 9.31
C ALA A 35 -6.98 -5.25 10.39
N THR A 36 -7.10 -5.73 11.62
CA THR A 36 -7.58 -4.93 12.76
C THR A 36 -6.61 -3.79 13.08
N LEU A 37 -5.31 -4.09 13.18
CA LEU A 37 -4.29 -3.09 13.51
C LEU A 37 -4.16 -2.03 12.42
N LEU A 38 -4.13 -2.42 11.15
CA LEU A 38 -4.05 -1.48 10.02
C LEU A 38 -5.39 -0.81 9.67
N GLN A 39 -6.49 -1.22 10.30
CA GLN A 39 -7.85 -0.75 9.99
C GLN A 39 -8.24 -0.85 8.50
N ILE A 40 -7.77 -1.90 7.82
CA ILE A 40 -8.09 -2.18 6.41
C ILE A 40 -8.88 -3.48 6.25
N ASP A 41 -9.46 -3.66 5.07
CA ASP A 41 -10.29 -4.84 4.77
C ASP A 41 -9.49 -6.15 4.81
N LEU A 42 -10.02 -7.15 5.51
CA LEU A 42 -9.39 -8.47 5.67
C LEU A 42 -9.05 -9.15 4.34
N SER A 43 -9.88 -8.99 3.31
CA SER A 43 -9.61 -9.57 1.99
C SER A 43 -8.41 -8.91 1.31
N THR A 44 -8.18 -7.62 1.57
CA THR A 44 -6.99 -6.88 1.09
C THR A 44 -5.74 -7.45 1.74
N VAL A 45 -5.75 -7.65 3.06
CA VAL A 45 -4.64 -8.27 3.80
C VAL A 45 -4.35 -9.68 3.28
N TYR A 46 -5.37 -10.53 3.15
CA TYR A 46 -5.19 -11.89 2.62
C TYR A 46 -4.58 -11.91 1.22
N ARG A 47 -4.99 -10.97 0.35
CA ARG A 47 -4.42 -10.84 -1.00
C ARG A 47 -2.91 -10.56 -0.93
N HIS A 48 -2.50 -9.57 -0.12
CA HIS A 48 -1.08 -9.21 0.03
C HIS A 48 -0.26 -10.34 0.65
N LEU A 49 -0.73 -10.95 1.74
CA LEU A 49 -0.06 -12.07 2.40
C LEU A 49 0.13 -13.26 1.45
N LYS A 50 -0.92 -13.64 0.71
CA LYS A 50 -0.87 -14.74 -0.25
C LYS A 50 0.11 -14.46 -1.39
N GLN A 51 0.17 -13.23 -1.90
CA GLN A 51 1.11 -12.83 -2.93
C GLN A 51 2.56 -12.92 -2.43
N MET A 52 2.85 -12.33 -1.26
CA MET A 52 4.20 -12.35 -0.67
C MET A 52 4.64 -13.76 -0.27
N LYS A 53 3.73 -14.61 0.21
CA LYS A 53 3.98 -16.04 0.46
C LYS A 53 4.30 -16.80 -0.83
N LYS A 54 3.54 -16.57 -1.91
CA LYS A 54 3.79 -17.20 -3.22
C LYS A 54 5.17 -16.84 -3.79
N LEU A 55 5.65 -15.62 -3.52
CA LEU A 55 6.98 -15.15 -3.92
C LEU A 55 8.10 -15.65 -3.00
N GLY A 56 7.76 -16.34 -1.89
CA GLY A 56 8.73 -16.81 -0.92
C GLY A 56 9.30 -15.71 -0.03
N ILE A 57 8.61 -14.56 0.09
CA ILE A 57 8.98 -13.49 1.03
C ILE A 57 8.51 -13.83 2.44
N LEU A 58 7.29 -14.40 2.52
CA LEU A 58 6.68 -14.84 3.75
C LEU A 58 6.54 -16.36 3.79
N THR A 59 6.49 -16.90 4.98
CA THR A 59 6.02 -18.25 5.30
C THR A 59 4.76 -18.17 6.16
N SER A 60 4.11 -19.31 6.39
CA SER A 60 3.06 -19.40 7.40
C SER A 60 2.98 -20.78 8.04
N THR A 61 2.58 -20.81 9.31
CA THR A 61 2.32 -22.05 10.05
C THR A 61 0.91 -22.02 10.61
N HIS A 62 0.25 -23.19 10.60
CA HIS A 62 -1.06 -23.34 11.21
C HIS A 62 -0.89 -23.78 12.66
N LEU A 63 -1.28 -22.93 13.60
CA LEU A 63 -1.30 -23.23 15.04
C LEU A 63 -2.74 -23.18 15.53
N HIS A 64 -3.20 -24.27 16.15
CA HIS A 64 -4.59 -24.39 16.65
C HIS A 64 -5.66 -24.04 15.60
N GLY A 65 -5.43 -24.40 14.34
CA GLY A 65 -6.36 -24.11 13.24
C GLY A 65 -6.30 -22.69 12.68
N VAL A 66 -5.38 -21.85 13.16
CA VAL A 66 -5.22 -20.47 12.72
C VAL A 66 -3.90 -20.31 11.97
N GLU A 67 -3.94 -19.76 10.75
CA GLU A 67 -2.76 -19.45 9.96
C GLU A 67 -2.09 -18.17 10.48
N ARG A 68 -0.82 -18.28 10.86
CA ARG A 68 0.03 -17.15 11.27
C ARG A 68 1.20 -17.02 10.28
N PHE A 69 1.61 -15.79 10.03
CA PHE A 69 2.58 -15.42 9.00
C PHE A 69 3.87 -14.89 9.62
N ASP A 70 4.99 -15.18 8.98
CA ASP A 70 6.33 -14.70 9.34
C ASP A 70 7.19 -14.53 8.09
N PHE A 71 8.37 -13.91 8.21
CA PHE A 71 9.38 -13.91 7.18
C PHE A 71 9.83 -15.34 6.83
N SER A 72 9.99 -15.62 5.55
CA SER A 72 10.53 -16.91 5.10
C SER A 72 12.03 -17.08 5.40
N SER A 73 12.73 -15.98 5.65
CA SER A 73 14.17 -15.93 5.86
C SER A 73 14.58 -14.75 6.74
N PRO A 74 15.50 -14.94 7.71
CA PRO A 74 16.08 -13.85 8.50
C PRO A 74 16.79 -12.80 7.65
N HIS A 75 17.21 -13.14 6.42
CA HIS A 75 17.86 -12.19 5.52
C HIS A 75 16.89 -11.13 5.00
N ILE A 76 15.60 -11.44 4.85
CA ILE A 76 14.59 -10.46 4.41
C ILE A 76 14.32 -9.46 5.53
N PHE A 77 14.19 -9.96 6.77
CA PHE A 77 14.09 -9.12 7.96
C PHE A 77 15.27 -8.15 8.04
N ARG A 78 16.52 -8.66 7.99
CA ARG A 78 17.72 -7.81 8.08
C ARG A 78 17.79 -6.79 6.95
N MET A 79 17.42 -7.18 5.73
CA MET A 79 17.39 -6.24 4.61
C MET A 79 16.42 -5.08 4.85
N LEU A 80 15.24 -5.33 5.42
CA LEU A 80 14.27 -4.29 5.75
C LEU A 80 14.72 -3.43 6.94
N ASP A 81 15.25 -4.06 7.98
CA ASP A 81 15.77 -3.38 9.19
C ASP A 81 16.93 -2.43 8.86
N GLU A 82 17.89 -2.89 8.06
CA GLU A 82 19.01 -2.07 7.58
C GLU A 82 18.53 -0.95 6.66
N ALA A 83 17.52 -1.21 5.81
CA ALA A 83 16.93 -0.17 4.98
C ALA A 83 16.26 0.91 5.84
N ILE A 84 15.44 0.54 6.82
CA ILE A 84 14.78 1.49 7.73
C ILE A 84 15.82 2.30 8.51
N THR A 85 16.85 1.64 9.05
CA THR A 85 17.96 2.27 9.78
C THR A 85 18.69 3.29 8.90
N PHE A 86 19.08 2.89 7.68
CA PHE A 86 19.73 3.77 6.72
C PHE A 86 18.87 5.00 6.40
N MET A 87 17.56 4.84 6.19
CA MET A 87 16.67 5.97 5.92
C MET A 87 16.60 6.94 7.12
N GLY A 88 16.72 6.46 8.36
CA GLY A 88 16.75 7.29 9.56
C GLY A 88 18.02 8.15 9.72
N GLU A 89 19.13 7.77 9.07
CA GLU A 89 20.39 8.53 9.10
C GLU A 89 20.42 9.69 8.09
N LEU A 90 19.55 9.66 7.07
CA LEU A 90 19.53 10.67 6.01
C LEU A 90 18.99 12.01 6.54
N LYS A 91 19.87 13.02 6.64
CA LYS A 91 19.49 14.39 7.03
C LYS A 91 18.40 14.94 6.10
N GLY A 92 17.30 15.43 6.68
CA GLY A 92 16.19 16.04 5.94
C GLY A 92 15.18 15.04 5.37
N PHE A 93 15.41 13.74 5.53
CA PHE A 93 14.42 12.73 5.23
C PHE A 93 13.68 12.38 6.54
N SER A 94 12.48 12.94 6.72
CA SER A 94 11.57 12.49 7.77
C SER A 94 10.23 12.13 7.15
N PRO A 95 10.01 10.87 6.76
CA PRO A 95 8.71 10.47 6.27
C PRO A 95 8.19 9.14 6.80
N ILE A 96 8.87 8.48 7.74
CA ILE A 96 8.29 7.33 8.42
C ILE A 96 7.48 7.86 9.60
N VAL A 97 6.21 8.15 9.37
CA VAL A 97 5.29 8.38 10.50
C VAL A 97 5.00 7.01 11.09
N CYS A 98 5.72 6.65 12.15
CA CYS A 98 5.40 5.47 12.94
C CYS A 98 4.49 5.89 14.09
N SER A 99 3.20 5.58 14.01
CA SER A 99 2.24 5.71 15.12
C SER A 99 1.74 4.34 15.52
N GLU A 100 1.81 4.01 16.81
CA GLU A 100 1.31 2.74 17.35
C GLU A 100 1.89 1.48 16.66
N GLY A 101 3.13 1.56 16.17
CA GLY A 101 3.82 0.45 15.49
C GLY A 101 3.53 0.31 13.99
N ILE A 102 2.75 1.22 13.41
CA ILE A 102 2.45 1.27 11.97
C ILE A 102 3.28 2.38 11.35
N CYS A 103 4.11 2.04 10.37
CA CYS A 103 4.99 2.98 9.71
C CYS A 103 4.46 3.32 8.31
N SER A 104 4.07 4.59 8.11
CA SER A 104 3.58 5.08 6.83
C SER A 104 4.72 5.69 6.00
N TYR A 105 5.14 5.01 4.93
CA TYR A 105 6.34 5.35 4.15
C TYR A 105 6.07 6.33 3.01
N TYR A 106 4.87 6.29 2.42
CA TYR A 106 4.45 7.15 1.30
C TYR A 106 3.64 8.37 1.75
N LEU A 107 3.22 8.42 3.02
CA LEU A 107 2.48 9.55 3.60
C LEU A 107 3.38 10.56 4.30
N GLY A 108 4.69 10.31 4.37
CA GLY A 108 5.64 11.31 4.84
C GLY A 108 6.52 11.84 3.72
N GLY A 109 6.98 13.07 3.88
CA GLY A 109 7.88 13.77 2.95
C GLY A 109 7.28 15.10 2.50
N GLU A 110 7.97 15.82 1.60
CA GLU A 110 7.35 16.89 0.80
C GLU A 110 6.25 16.24 -0.07
N LEU A 111 5.08 16.02 0.53
CA LEU A 111 3.87 15.74 -0.22
C LEU A 111 3.70 16.88 -1.23
N ASP A 112 3.21 16.54 -2.42
CA ASP A 112 2.58 17.55 -3.29
C ASP A 112 1.67 18.46 -2.44
N GLU A 113 1.37 19.69 -2.89
CA GLU A 113 0.54 20.70 -2.18
C GLU A 113 -0.82 20.21 -1.60
N ILE A 114 -1.21 18.96 -1.84
CA ILE A 114 -2.45 18.31 -1.44
C ILE A 114 -2.15 17.15 -0.47
N GLU A 115 -2.56 17.30 0.79
CA GLU A 115 -2.53 16.24 1.80
C GLU A 115 -3.74 15.29 1.62
N PRO A 116 -3.54 13.97 1.44
CA PRO A 116 -4.63 13.01 1.30
C PRO A 116 -5.15 12.49 2.65
N ASP A 117 -6.46 12.31 2.78
CA ASP A 117 -7.09 11.68 3.95
C ASP A 117 -6.98 10.14 3.90
N GLN A 118 -6.94 9.56 2.70
CA GLN A 118 -6.77 8.12 2.49
C GLN A 118 -5.80 7.83 1.34
N LEU A 119 -5.04 6.75 1.48
CA LEU A 119 -4.13 6.25 0.45
C LEU A 119 -4.57 4.85 0.00
N LEU A 120 -4.65 4.67 -1.32
CA LEU A 120 -4.95 3.40 -1.98
C LEU A 120 -3.79 3.04 -2.92
N ASP A 121 -2.88 2.18 -2.46
CA ASP A 121 -1.75 1.70 -3.24
C ASP A 121 -2.11 0.45 -4.06
N MET A 122 -2.29 0.65 -5.36
CA MET A 122 -2.68 -0.38 -6.32
C MET A 122 -1.53 -0.77 -7.25
N ARG A 123 -0.27 -0.52 -6.86
CA ARG A 123 0.89 -0.93 -7.67
C ARG A 123 1.01 -2.44 -7.76
N GLY A 124 1.29 -2.92 -8.97
CA GLY A 124 1.30 -4.33 -9.35
C GLY A 124 -0.07 -4.90 -9.70
N GLU A 125 -1.14 -4.10 -9.65
CA GLU A 125 -2.50 -4.52 -10.00
C GLU A 125 -2.88 -4.00 -11.40
N SER A 126 -3.35 -4.91 -12.26
CA SER A 126 -3.81 -4.56 -13.61
C SER A 126 -5.30 -4.16 -13.62
N CYS A 127 -5.69 -3.30 -14.57
CA CYS A 127 -7.10 -3.02 -14.83
C CYS A 127 -7.93 -4.30 -15.05
N PRO A 128 -9.20 -4.35 -14.57
CA PRO A 128 -9.98 -3.25 -13.99
C PRO A 128 -9.84 -3.07 -12.47
N VAL A 129 -8.95 -3.81 -11.81
CA VAL A 129 -8.91 -3.88 -10.34
C VAL A 129 -8.65 -2.51 -9.68
N PRO A 130 -7.65 -1.70 -10.08
CA PRO A 130 -7.42 -0.36 -9.50
C PRO A 130 -8.64 0.57 -9.60
N ASP A 131 -9.29 0.59 -10.77
CA ASP A 131 -10.50 1.40 -11.00
C ASP A 131 -11.67 0.98 -10.12
N ILE A 132 -11.92 -0.32 -9.99
CA ILE A 132 -13.00 -0.82 -9.13
C ILE A 132 -12.74 -0.48 -7.67
N GLN A 133 -11.48 -0.62 -7.21
CA GLN A 133 -11.12 -0.31 -5.82
C GLN A 133 -11.19 1.18 -5.54
N ALA A 134 -10.65 2.04 -6.42
CA ALA A 134 -10.73 3.49 -6.25
C ALA A 134 -12.19 3.97 -6.07
N ARG A 135 -13.10 3.50 -6.92
CA ARG A 135 -14.53 3.83 -6.82
C ARG A 135 -15.19 3.26 -5.56
N LYS A 136 -14.82 2.05 -5.14
CA LYS A 136 -15.31 1.47 -3.88
C LYS A 136 -14.83 2.25 -2.65
N THR A 137 -13.57 2.68 -2.64
CA THR A 137 -13.01 3.49 -1.55
C THR A 137 -13.71 4.84 -1.47
N LEU A 138 -13.84 5.56 -2.59
CA LEU A 138 -14.56 6.84 -2.65
C LEU A 138 -16.01 6.75 -2.13
N ARG A 139 -16.71 5.63 -2.36
CA ARG A 139 -18.07 5.43 -1.84
C ARG A 139 -18.14 5.30 -0.32
N LYS A 140 -17.05 4.87 0.33
CA LYS A 140 -16.95 4.72 1.79
C LYS A 140 -16.39 5.97 2.48
N MET A 141 -15.80 6.89 1.72
CA MET A 141 -15.24 8.14 2.20
C MET A 141 -16.31 9.21 2.42
N ASN A 142 -16.03 10.13 3.33
CA ASN A 142 -16.89 11.27 3.60
C ASN A 142 -16.77 12.32 2.47
N PRO A 143 -17.85 13.05 2.12
CA PRO A 143 -17.76 14.19 1.24
C PRO A 143 -16.71 15.21 1.70
N GLY A 144 -15.85 15.65 0.78
CA GLY A 144 -14.74 16.55 1.06
C GLY A 144 -13.38 15.85 1.18
N GLU A 145 -13.36 14.58 1.60
CA GLU A 145 -12.11 13.83 1.78
C GLU A 145 -11.38 13.59 0.45
N ILE A 146 -10.07 13.52 0.51
CA ILE A 146 -9.15 13.35 -0.61
C ILE A 146 -8.54 11.94 -0.59
N LEU A 147 -8.77 11.20 -1.66
CA LEU A 147 -8.14 9.92 -1.92
C LEU A 147 -6.91 10.10 -2.80
N LEU A 148 -5.76 9.60 -2.33
CA LEU A 148 -4.58 9.36 -3.15
C LEU A 148 -4.61 7.92 -3.65
N VAL A 149 -4.64 7.72 -4.97
CA VAL A 149 -4.48 6.41 -5.59
C VAL A 149 -3.11 6.33 -6.26
N ILE A 150 -2.33 5.30 -5.96
CA ILE A 150 -1.02 5.05 -6.59
C ILE A 150 -1.13 3.83 -7.51
N VAL A 151 -0.74 3.98 -8.78
CA VAL A 151 -0.74 2.91 -9.78
C VAL A 151 0.56 2.94 -10.60
N ASP A 152 1.01 1.80 -11.10
CA ASP A 152 2.22 1.65 -11.91
C ASP A 152 1.92 1.26 -13.38
N TYR A 153 0.63 1.18 -13.74
CA TYR A 153 0.19 0.85 -15.09
C TYR A 153 -0.46 2.07 -15.78
N PRO A 154 0.04 2.53 -16.94
CA PRO A 154 -0.48 3.72 -17.63
C PRO A 154 -1.99 3.70 -17.89
N LEU A 155 -2.55 2.54 -18.25
CA LEU A 155 -3.99 2.42 -18.50
C LEU A 155 -4.82 2.71 -17.24
N SER A 156 -4.34 2.33 -16.06
CA SER A 156 -5.00 2.66 -14.79
C SER A 156 -4.95 4.18 -14.54
N GLY A 157 -3.83 4.81 -14.88
CA GLY A 157 -3.63 6.26 -14.80
C GLY A 157 -4.58 7.10 -15.67
N GLU A 158 -5.07 6.54 -16.77
CA GLU A 158 -6.08 7.20 -17.63
C GLU A 158 -7.52 6.82 -17.26
N ARG A 159 -7.75 5.55 -16.88
CA ARG A 159 -9.09 5.02 -16.64
C ARG A 159 -9.71 5.53 -15.34
N ILE A 160 -8.91 5.67 -14.29
CA ILE A 160 -9.39 6.12 -12.97
C ILE A 160 -9.92 7.56 -13.04
N PRO A 161 -9.18 8.57 -13.55
CA PRO A 161 -9.71 9.93 -13.66
C PRO A 161 -11.03 10.00 -14.43
N ALA A 162 -11.11 9.30 -15.56
CA ALA A 162 -12.32 9.28 -16.39
C ALA A 162 -13.52 8.64 -15.67
N SER A 163 -13.31 7.55 -14.93
CA SER A 163 -14.41 6.87 -14.25
C SER A 163 -14.92 7.63 -13.02
N VAL A 164 -14.02 8.25 -12.24
CA VAL A 164 -14.40 8.99 -11.03
C VAL A 164 -15.09 10.31 -11.37
N GLN A 165 -14.64 11.01 -12.43
CA GLN A 165 -15.34 12.17 -12.96
C GLN A 165 -16.75 11.80 -13.44
N LYS A 166 -16.91 10.65 -14.10
CA LYS A 166 -18.21 10.14 -14.53
C LYS A 166 -19.15 9.80 -13.35
N GLU A 167 -18.61 9.39 -12.21
CA GLU A 167 -19.37 9.15 -10.98
C GLU A 167 -19.64 10.42 -10.16
N GLY A 168 -19.24 11.61 -10.66
CA GLY A 168 -19.50 12.91 -10.04
C GLY A 168 -18.42 13.37 -9.05
N HIS A 169 -17.34 12.60 -8.86
CA HIS A 169 -16.22 13.00 -8.03
C HIS A 169 -15.30 13.99 -8.76
N GLU A 170 -14.51 14.73 -7.99
CA GLU A 170 -13.61 15.74 -8.54
C GLU A 170 -12.20 15.16 -8.66
N PHE A 171 -11.70 15.07 -9.88
CA PHE A 171 -10.29 14.79 -10.14
C PHE A 171 -9.46 16.05 -9.89
N LEU A 172 -8.49 15.98 -8.97
CA LEU A 172 -7.67 17.11 -8.57
C LEU A 172 -6.38 17.20 -9.40
N LYS A 173 -5.59 16.12 -9.39
CA LYS A 173 -4.24 16.11 -9.96
C LYS A 173 -3.81 14.68 -10.31
N LYS A 174 -2.95 14.57 -11.32
CA LYS A 174 -2.18 13.37 -11.65
C LYS A 174 -0.69 13.75 -11.69
N VAL A 175 0.15 12.99 -10.99
CA VAL A 175 1.61 13.19 -10.95
C VAL A 175 2.27 11.86 -11.28
N ALA A 176 3.17 11.86 -12.26
CA ALA A 176 4.03 10.72 -12.55
C ALA A 176 5.41 10.98 -11.94
N ASP A 177 5.98 9.99 -11.26
CA ASP A 177 7.34 10.07 -10.73
C ASP A 177 8.39 9.50 -11.70
N ASN A 178 9.66 9.57 -11.29
CA ASN A 178 10.78 9.08 -12.09
C ASN A 178 10.88 7.54 -12.13
N TYR A 179 10.08 6.84 -11.34
CA TYR A 179 10.07 5.37 -11.22
C TYR A 179 8.90 4.73 -11.98
N GLY A 180 8.02 5.55 -12.58
CA GLY A 180 6.86 5.10 -13.36
C GLY A 180 5.59 4.96 -12.52
N ASP A 181 5.62 5.36 -11.25
CA ASP A 181 4.42 5.42 -10.43
C ASP A 181 3.60 6.66 -10.79
N ILE A 182 2.29 6.48 -10.81
CA ILE A 182 1.30 7.50 -11.12
C ILE A 182 0.45 7.70 -9.86
N LYS A 183 0.55 8.89 -9.28
CA LYS A 183 -0.25 9.37 -8.14
C LYS A 183 -1.46 10.14 -8.66
N ILE A 184 -2.65 9.75 -8.22
CA ILE A 184 -3.93 10.31 -8.67
C ILE A 184 -4.67 10.82 -7.43
N TYR A 185 -4.92 12.13 -7.38
CA TYR A 185 -5.61 12.79 -6.28
C TYR A 185 -7.07 13.04 -6.66
N ILE A 186 -7.99 12.56 -5.85
CA ILE A 186 -9.44 12.61 -6.14
C ILE A 186 -10.16 13.09 -4.88
N ARG A 187 -10.96 14.15 -5.01
CA ARG A 187 -11.84 14.61 -3.93
C ARG A 187 -13.20 13.94 -4.03
N ARG A 188 -13.62 13.31 -2.94
CA ARG A 188 -14.98 12.77 -2.80
C ARG A 188 -15.97 13.92 -2.78
N ARG A 189 -16.79 14.03 -3.83
CA ARG A 189 -17.98 14.91 -3.86
C ARG A 189 -19.21 14.16 -3.40
N GLU A 190 -20.18 14.85 -2.80
CA GLU A 190 -21.50 14.28 -2.54
C GLU A 190 -22.22 14.10 -3.88
N ASN A 191 -22.74 12.90 -4.13
CA ASN A 191 -23.55 12.68 -5.33
C ASN A 191 -24.94 13.25 -5.00
N GLY A 192 -25.36 14.29 -5.72
CA GLY A 192 -26.74 14.76 -5.70
C GLY A 192 -27.72 13.72 -6.20
#